data_AF-A0A8J5CNG5-F1
#
_entry.id   AF-A0A8J5CNG5-F1
#
_cell.length_a   1.000
_cell.length_b   1.000
_cell.length_c   1.000
_cell.angle_alpha   90.00
_cell.angle_beta   90.00
_cell.angle_gamma   90.00
#
_symmetry.space_group_name_H-M   'P 1'
#
loop_
_entity.id
_entity.type
_entity.pdbx_description
1 polymer ?
#
loop_
_entity_poly.entity_id
_entity_poly.type
_entity_poly.pdbx_seq_one_letter_code
_entity_poly.pdbx_strand_id
1 'polypeptide(L)'
;MMSELENQGKQCDQFNSGRYTEQMSSTRSTDKLWLVGAPATQELPSSVLPNREEVLCVLQYHAKLNPRDLAFSVWQTALNVQHQYSKANIPTIDPCDILKKVRRLHEEYNGLKKSKSRTTGQAEENRANFVACLKNLFAVAHRDAMSKITIKEDRDFLEAQRKPGRQGKMGGMDQAWVEKETRTQQRRDDDGSRAAQESQAFAERQATVELESSTSSSSPEEQDVIASPPPKRSRRAPSQKKSYPRKFSAALDRNPHK
;
A
#
# COMPACT_ATOMS: atom_id res chain seq x y z
N MET A 1 -45.00 -17.10 15.91
CA MET A 1 -43.60 -17.11 16.40
C MET A 1 -42.66 -17.41 15.23
N MET A 2 -42.63 -16.49 14.26
CA MET A 2 -41.84 -16.58 13.02
C MET A 2 -41.53 -15.13 12.63
N SER A 3 -40.78 -14.44 13.47
CA SER A 3 -40.47 -13.02 13.29
C SER A 3 -39.28 -12.64 14.15
N GLU A 4 -38.11 -13.18 13.83
CA GLU A 4 -36.79 -12.71 14.22
C GLU A 4 -35.77 -13.56 13.46
N LEU A 5 -34.71 -12.92 12.92
CA LEU A 5 -33.62 -13.49 12.11
C LEU A 5 -33.71 -13.34 10.58
N GLU A 6 -34.22 -12.20 10.09
CA GLU A 6 -33.98 -11.80 8.69
C GLU A 6 -33.54 -10.33 8.56
N ASN A 7 -32.72 -9.86 9.50
CA ASN A 7 -32.27 -8.46 9.51
C ASN A 7 -30.80 -8.26 9.95
N GLN A 8 -29.86 -9.01 9.35
CA GLN A 8 -28.41 -8.78 9.51
C GLN A 8 -27.64 -8.94 8.20
N GLY A 9 -28.23 -8.51 7.07
CA GLY A 9 -27.62 -8.66 5.74
C GLY A 9 -27.61 -7.41 4.86
N LYS A 10 -27.87 -6.21 5.42
CA LYS A 10 -27.88 -4.95 4.65
C LYS A 10 -27.42 -3.76 5.50
N GLN A 11 -26.14 -3.70 5.83
CA GLN A 11 -25.57 -2.48 6.41
C GLN A 11 -24.09 -2.29 6.08
N CYS A 12 -23.73 -2.41 4.80
CA CYS A 12 -22.41 -2.02 4.30
C CYS A 12 -22.49 -1.33 2.93
N ASP A 13 -23.56 -0.62 2.61
CA ASP A 13 -23.64 0.18 1.37
C ASP A 13 -24.68 1.29 1.54
N GLN A 14 -24.27 2.36 2.24
CA GLN A 14 -24.85 3.72 2.24
C GLN A 14 -24.42 4.43 3.53
N PHE A 15 -23.21 4.98 3.55
CA PHE A 15 -22.92 6.05 4.51
C PHE A 15 -22.03 7.12 3.88
N ASN A 16 -22.68 8.20 3.48
CA ASN A 16 -22.17 9.54 3.17
C ASN A 16 -21.27 9.74 1.93
N SER A 17 -21.90 9.70 0.77
CA SER A 17 -21.51 10.46 -0.43
C SER A 17 -21.97 11.95 -0.40
N GLY A 18 -22.28 12.52 0.78
CA GLY A 18 -23.02 13.78 0.89
C GLY A 18 -22.47 14.82 1.88
N ARG A 19 -21.16 14.88 2.13
CA ARG A 19 -20.58 15.91 3.03
C ARG A 19 -19.32 16.62 2.52
N TYR A 20 -19.20 16.75 1.20
CA TYR A 20 -18.09 17.48 0.57
C TYR A 20 -18.62 18.58 -0.36
N THR A 21 -19.08 19.69 0.21
CA THR A 21 -18.99 21.05 -0.37
C THR A 21 -19.48 22.06 0.67
N GLU A 22 -18.71 22.29 1.73
CA GLU A 22 -18.73 23.61 2.38
C GLU A 22 -17.37 24.24 2.10
N GLN A 23 -17.31 24.97 0.99
CA GLN A 23 -16.29 25.98 0.77
C GLN A 23 -16.47 27.05 1.86
N MET A 24 -15.74 26.91 2.96
CA MET A 24 -15.56 28.02 3.89
C MET A 24 -14.72 29.08 3.16
N SER A 25 -15.36 30.18 2.82
CA SER A 25 -14.73 31.38 2.28
C SER A 25 -13.61 31.83 3.23
N SER A 26 -12.39 31.84 2.69
CA SER A 26 -11.15 32.16 3.40
C SER A 26 -11.11 33.63 3.81
N THR A 27 -11.53 33.92 5.04
CA THR A 27 -11.37 35.22 5.69
C THR A 27 -10.78 35.06 7.09
N ARG A 28 -9.58 34.46 7.22
CA ARG A 28 -8.86 34.47 8.50
C ARG A 28 -7.36 34.62 8.28
N SER A 29 -6.79 35.60 8.98
CA SER A 29 -5.36 35.75 9.27
C SER A 29 -4.65 34.39 9.21
N THR A 30 -3.65 34.28 8.34
CA THR A 30 -2.78 33.11 8.22
C THR A 30 -2.05 32.90 9.55
N ASP A 31 -2.64 32.12 10.46
CA ASP A 31 -2.02 31.75 11.73
C ASP A 31 -0.75 30.96 11.45
N LYS A 32 0.38 31.67 11.47
CA LYS A 32 1.71 31.09 11.30
C LYS A 32 1.94 30.09 12.44
N LEU A 33 2.32 28.88 12.08
CA LEU A 33 2.66 27.88 13.07
C LEU A 33 3.94 28.29 13.79
N TRP A 34 3.94 28.15 15.11
CA TRP A 34 5.09 28.50 15.94
C TRP A 34 6.31 27.64 15.53
N LEU A 35 7.52 28.20 15.50
CA LEU A 35 8.76 27.64 14.93
C LEU A 35 8.80 27.41 13.41
N VAL A 36 7.68 27.08 12.78
CA VAL A 36 7.60 26.82 11.34
C VAL A 36 7.50 28.11 10.53
N GLY A 37 6.74 29.10 11.02
CA GLY A 37 6.57 30.40 10.35
C GLY A 37 5.68 30.38 9.11
N ALA A 38 5.33 29.19 8.59
CA ALA A 38 4.35 29.00 7.53
C ALA A 38 2.91 28.81 8.06
N PRO A 39 1.88 29.17 7.29
CA PRO A 39 0.49 28.88 7.63
C PRO A 39 0.20 27.38 7.51
N ALA A 40 -0.85 26.94 8.22
CA ALA A 40 -1.43 25.62 7.98
C ALA A 40 -2.05 25.58 6.58
N THR A 41 -1.67 24.59 5.77
CA THR A 41 -2.09 24.44 4.37
C THR A 41 -2.94 23.18 4.22
N GLN A 42 -3.93 23.18 3.33
CA GLN A 42 -4.78 22.01 3.10
C GLN A 42 -4.07 20.88 2.34
N GLU A 43 -3.20 21.23 1.40
CA GLU A 43 -2.60 20.27 0.47
C GLU A 43 -1.07 20.30 0.50
N LEU A 44 -0.48 19.14 0.20
CA LEU A 44 0.96 18.97 0.01
C LEU A 44 1.38 19.42 -1.40
N PRO A 45 2.64 19.79 -1.62
CA PRO A 45 3.10 20.23 -2.94
C PRO A 45 2.94 19.10 -3.98
N SER A 46 2.24 19.36 -5.09
CA SER A 46 1.91 18.30 -6.05
C SER A 46 3.11 17.75 -6.84
N SER A 47 4.20 18.51 -6.97
CA SER A 47 5.32 18.21 -7.89
C SER A 47 6.63 17.82 -7.21
N VAL A 48 6.73 17.88 -5.89
CA VAL A 48 7.97 17.63 -5.12
C VAL A 48 7.63 16.68 -3.99
N LEU A 49 8.58 15.91 -3.43
CA LEU A 49 8.27 15.10 -2.26
C LEU A 49 8.11 15.97 -1.00
N PRO A 50 7.20 15.60 -0.07
CA PRO A 50 6.82 16.48 1.02
C PRO A 50 7.89 16.56 2.13
N ASN A 51 8.04 17.73 2.71
CA ASN A 51 8.94 17.96 3.85
C ASN A 51 8.28 17.69 5.18
N ARG A 52 9.12 17.58 6.23
CA ARG A 52 8.63 17.59 7.60
C ARG A 52 7.78 18.83 7.90
N GLU A 53 8.20 20.00 7.41
CA GLU A 53 7.43 21.25 7.57
C GLU A 53 6.04 21.19 6.94
N GLU A 54 5.95 20.80 5.67
CA GLU A 54 4.70 20.77 4.90
C GLU A 54 3.73 19.74 5.47
N VAL A 55 4.24 18.55 5.84
CA VAL A 55 3.45 17.51 6.50
C VAL A 55 2.87 18.01 7.82
N LEU A 56 3.65 18.76 8.60
CA LEU A 56 3.19 19.35 9.86
C LEU A 56 2.12 20.43 9.62
N CYS A 57 2.30 21.28 8.60
CA CYS A 57 1.30 22.29 8.22
C CYS A 57 -0.04 21.66 7.83
N VAL A 58 0.00 20.61 7.02
CA VAL A 58 -1.21 19.86 6.59
C VAL A 58 -1.88 19.15 7.76
N LEU A 59 -1.09 18.50 8.61
CA LEU A 59 -1.63 17.86 9.81
C LEU A 59 -2.34 18.87 10.71
N GLN A 60 -1.74 20.03 10.91
CA GLN A 60 -2.30 21.06 11.77
C GLN A 60 -3.56 21.70 11.16
N TYR A 61 -3.66 21.75 9.83
CA TYR A 61 -4.89 22.12 9.13
C TYR A 61 -6.00 21.10 9.39
N HIS A 62 -5.74 19.80 9.17
CA HIS A 62 -6.70 18.73 9.45
C HIS A 62 -7.13 18.69 10.93
N ALA A 63 -6.19 18.90 11.86
CA ALA A 63 -6.48 18.94 13.29
C ALA A 63 -7.32 20.17 13.70
N LYS A 64 -7.25 21.28 12.94
CA LYS A 64 -8.14 22.44 13.14
C LYS A 64 -9.56 22.15 12.63
N LEU A 65 -9.68 21.41 11.52
CA LEU A 65 -10.98 20.98 10.99
C LEU A 65 -11.65 19.93 11.89
N ASN A 66 -10.85 18.98 12.39
CA ASN A 66 -11.33 17.84 13.19
C ASN A 66 -10.69 17.85 14.60
N PRO A 67 -11.06 18.79 15.48
CA PRO A 67 -10.42 18.95 16.79
C PRO A 67 -10.65 17.77 17.74
N ARG A 68 -11.71 16.97 17.51
CA ARG A 68 -12.05 15.82 18.34
C ARG A 68 -11.32 14.54 17.92
N ASP A 69 -10.80 14.50 16.68
CA ASP A 69 -10.20 13.29 16.11
C ASP A 69 -8.83 13.57 15.48
N LEU A 70 -7.83 13.54 16.36
CA LEU A 70 -6.44 13.61 15.93
C LEU A 70 -6.03 12.36 15.14
N ALA A 71 -6.60 11.19 15.45
CA ALA A 71 -6.24 9.95 14.77
C ALA A 71 -6.65 10.00 13.30
N PHE A 72 -7.86 10.49 13.02
CA PHE A 72 -8.33 10.76 11.66
C PHE A 72 -7.49 11.81 10.95
N SER A 73 -7.12 12.89 11.63
CA SER A 73 -6.25 13.93 11.06
C SER A 73 -4.86 13.39 10.67
N VAL A 74 -4.27 12.54 11.51
CA VAL A 74 -3.02 11.83 11.23
C VAL A 74 -3.19 10.87 10.05
N TRP A 75 -4.30 10.14 10.01
CA TRP A 75 -4.61 9.21 8.93
C TRP A 75 -4.76 9.89 7.58
N GLN A 76 -5.54 10.97 7.52
CA GLN A 76 -5.71 11.77 6.31
C GLN A 76 -4.37 12.33 5.81
N THR A 77 -3.53 12.81 6.72
CA THR A 77 -2.22 13.35 6.37
C THR A 77 -1.28 12.25 5.85
N ALA A 78 -1.28 11.07 6.49
CA ALA A 78 -0.48 9.94 6.05
C ALA A 78 -0.89 9.44 4.66
N LEU A 79 -2.20 9.40 4.36
CA LEU A 79 -2.70 9.08 3.02
C LEU A 79 -2.23 10.08 1.98
N ASN A 80 -2.30 11.38 2.26
CA ASN A 80 -1.83 12.42 1.34
C ASN A 80 -0.33 12.26 1.05
N VAL A 81 0.47 11.97 2.08
CA VAL A 81 1.91 11.68 1.93
C VAL A 81 2.11 10.44 1.07
N GLN A 82 1.44 9.33 1.39
CA GLN A 82 1.57 8.08 0.63
C GLN A 82 1.24 8.28 -0.84
N HIS A 83 0.12 8.95 -1.12
CA HIS A 83 -0.33 9.23 -2.48
C HIS A 83 0.72 10.00 -3.29
N GLN A 84 1.43 10.94 -2.66
CA GLN A 84 2.47 11.72 -3.33
C GLN A 84 3.71 10.89 -3.68
N TYR A 85 4.09 9.94 -2.83
CA TYR A 85 5.13 8.97 -3.15
C TYR A 85 4.68 8.00 -4.26
N SER A 86 3.41 7.59 -4.26
CA SER A 86 2.83 6.79 -5.34
C SER A 86 2.83 7.53 -6.67
N LYS A 87 2.57 8.85 -6.69
CA LYS A 87 2.69 9.67 -7.92
C LYS A 87 4.10 9.67 -8.50
N ALA A 88 5.11 9.59 -7.65
CA ALA A 88 6.51 9.51 -8.05
C ALA A 88 6.96 8.08 -8.39
N ASN A 89 6.05 7.09 -8.40
CA ASN A 89 6.37 5.66 -8.53
C ASN A 89 7.41 5.16 -7.50
N ILE A 90 7.48 5.80 -6.33
CA ILE A 90 8.42 5.43 -5.27
C ILE A 90 7.72 4.47 -4.31
N PRO A 91 8.24 3.25 -4.10
CA PRO A 91 7.68 2.32 -3.13
C PRO A 91 7.83 2.88 -1.72
N THR A 92 6.74 2.86 -0.95
CA THR A 92 6.69 3.34 0.44
C THR A 92 6.83 2.19 1.44
N ILE A 93 7.08 2.54 2.70
CA ILE A 93 6.87 1.65 3.85
C ILE A 93 5.38 1.37 4.07
N ASP A 94 5.09 0.45 4.99
CA ASP A 94 3.71 0.10 5.36
C ASP A 94 2.92 1.31 5.87
N PRO A 95 1.63 1.48 5.47
CA PRO A 95 0.80 2.62 5.87
C PRO A 95 0.77 2.86 7.39
N CYS A 96 0.74 1.78 8.18
CA CYS A 96 0.80 1.86 9.64
C CYS A 96 2.07 2.54 10.16
N ASP A 97 3.21 2.33 9.50
CA ASP A 97 4.46 2.97 9.87
C ASP A 97 4.54 4.43 9.41
N ILE A 98 3.87 4.77 8.30
CA ILE A 98 3.66 6.17 7.90
C ILE A 98 2.88 6.90 8.99
N LEU A 99 1.78 6.31 9.48
CA LEU A 99 0.97 6.87 10.57
C LEU A 99 1.81 7.12 11.82
N LYS A 100 2.63 6.14 12.22
CA LYS A 100 3.55 6.28 13.37
C LYS A 100 4.52 7.45 13.18
N LYS A 101 5.09 7.61 11.97
CA LYS A 101 6.01 8.73 11.67
C LYS A 101 5.31 10.09 11.73
N VAL A 102 4.11 10.22 11.17
CA VAL A 102 3.33 11.47 11.21
C VAL A 102 2.93 11.81 12.65
N ARG A 103 2.47 10.82 13.42
CA ARG A 103 2.15 10.99 14.84
C ARG A 103 3.36 11.44 15.65
N ARG A 104 4.51 10.81 15.46
CA ARG A 104 5.75 11.18 16.14
C ARG A 104 6.16 12.62 15.83
N LEU A 105 6.06 13.04 14.56
CA LEU A 105 6.33 14.44 14.17
C LEU A 105 5.44 15.43 14.92
N HIS A 106 4.16 15.11 15.10
CA HIS A 106 3.21 15.91 15.86
C HIS A 106 3.52 15.96 17.35
N GLU A 107 3.90 14.84 17.94
CA GLU A 107 4.29 14.74 19.36
C GLU A 107 5.58 15.53 19.64
N GLU A 108 6.58 15.41 18.77
CA GLU A 108 7.82 16.20 18.80
C GLU A 108 7.49 17.71 18.80
N TYR A 109 6.66 18.15 17.84
CA TYR A 109 6.22 19.54 17.75
C TYR A 109 5.47 20.01 19.01
N ASN A 110 4.54 19.21 19.52
CA ASN A 110 3.78 19.57 20.72
C ASN A 110 4.62 19.59 21.99
N GLY A 111 5.60 18.70 22.13
CA GLY A 111 6.56 18.73 23.23
C GLY A 111 7.37 20.04 23.25
N LEU A 112 7.80 20.51 22.07
CA LEU A 112 8.46 21.80 21.93
C LEU A 112 7.52 22.96 22.25
N LYS A 113 6.26 22.89 21.80
CA LYS A 113 5.25 23.91 22.06
C LYS A 113 4.92 24.04 23.55
N LYS A 114 4.82 22.93 24.28
CA LYS A 114 4.62 22.91 25.74
C LYS A 114 5.79 23.53 26.50
N SER A 115 6.99 23.34 25.99
CA SER A 115 8.21 23.90 26.58
C SER A 115 8.59 25.27 26.02
N LYS A 116 7.68 25.99 25.36
CA LYS A 116 7.95 27.30 24.71
C LYS A 116 8.57 28.34 25.65
N SER A 117 8.19 28.37 26.92
CA SER A 117 8.71 29.31 27.93
C SER A 117 10.02 28.88 28.59
N ARG A 118 10.45 27.62 28.41
CA ARG A 118 11.63 27.07 29.10
C ARG A 118 12.92 27.45 28.38
N THR A 119 13.80 28.20 29.03
CA THR A 119 15.05 28.72 28.42
C THR A 119 16.29 27.91 28.82
N THR A 120 16.14 26.61 29.08
CA THR A 120 17.29 25.74 29.37
C THR A 120 18.08 25.48 28.09
N GLY A 121 19.41 25.37 28.17
CA GLY A 121 20.26 25.11 26.99
C GLY A 121 19.77 23.92 26.14
N GLN A 122 19.38 22.80 26.79
CA GLN A 122 18.80 21.65 26.10
C GLN A 122 17.50 21.96 25.34
N ALA A 123 16.66 22.85 25.87
CA ALA A 123 15.40 23.20 25.22
C ALA A 123 15.64 24.05 23.97
N GLU A 124 16.64 24.94 24.01
CA GLU A 124 17.07 25.73 22.86
C GLU A 124 17.72 24.87 21.79
N GLU A 125 18.61 23.96 22.18
CA GLU A 125 19.24 22.99 21.29
C GLU A 125 18.18 22.12 20.59
N ASN A 126 17.19 21.60 21.35
CA ASN A 126 16.10 20.82 20.78
C ASN A 126 15.26 21.62 19.77
N ARG A 127 15.01 22.91 20.03
CA ARG A 127 14.31 23.78 19.06
C ARG A 127 15.15 24.02 17.82
N ALA A 128 16.44 24.31 17.99
CA ALA A 128 17.37 24.54 16.88
C ALA A 128 17.48 23.28 15.99
N ASN A 129 17.64 22.11 16.61
CA ASN A 129 17.67 20.81 15.92
C ASN A 129 16.36 20.54 15.17
N PHE A 130 15.22 20.84 15.79
CA PHE A 130 13.92 20.67 15.14
C PHE A 130 13.78 21.59 13.92
N VAL A 131 14.11 22.88 14.05
CA VAL A 131 14.08 23.86 12.95
C VAL A 131 15.02 23.45 11.82
N ALA A 132 16.23 22.99 12.12
CA ALA A 132 17.17 22.48 11.13
C ALA A 132 16.59 21.28 10.37
N CYS A 133 15.84 20.41 11.06
CA CYS A 133 15.22 19.25 10.45
C CYS A 133 13.93 19.55 9.66
N LEU A 134 13.27 20.70 9.85
CA LEU A 134 11.98 21.00 9.21
C LEU A 134 12.05 20.94 7.68
N LYS A 135 13.16 21.41 7.10
CA LYS A 135 13.39 21.44 5.65
C LYS A 135 13.81 20.07 5.08
N ASN A 136 14.06 19.08 5.93
CA ASN A 136 14.42 17.75 5.47
C ASN A 136 13.21 17.02 4.90
N LEU A 137 13.50 16.15 3.92
CA LEU A 137 12.53 15.25 3.32
C LEU A 137 11.83 14.41 4.39
N PHE A 138 10.50 14.31 4.32
CA PHE A 138 9.75 13.39 5.17
C PHE A 138 9.90 11.96 4.64
N ALA A 139 10.97 11.28 5.04
CA ALA A 139 11.40 10.01 4.48
C ALA A 139 10.43 8.85 4.77
N VAL A 140 9.62 8.49 3.78
CA VAL A 140 8.61 7.42 3.84
C VAL A 140 8.85 6.32 2.79
N ALA A 141 9.82 6.53 1.88
CA ALA A 141 10.26 5.50 0.95
C ALA A 141 10.69 4.22 1.69
N HIS A 142 10.41 3.08 1.07
CA HIS A 142 10.84 1.76 1.53
C HIS A 142 12.37 1.71 1.70
N ARG A 143 12.88 0.90 2.65
CA ARG A 143 14.33 0.78 2.88
C ARG A 143 15.09 0.36 1.60
N ASP A 144 14.52 -0.60 0.89
CA ASP A 144 15.03 -1.13 -0.39
C ASP A 144 14.46 -0.39 -1.61
N ALA A 145 13.98 0.86 -1.45
CA ALA A 145 13.35 1.60 -2.54
C ALA A 145 14.27 1.73 -3.77
N MET A 146 15.57 2.00 -3.55
CA MET A 146 16.54 2.13 -4.63
C MET A 146 16.70 0.85 -5.48
N SER A 147 16.47 -0.32 -4.87
CA SER A 147 16.54 -1.62 -5.55
C SER A 147 15.20 -1.98 -6.22
N LYS A 148 14.08 -1.55 -5.64
CA LYS A 148 12.72 -1.82 -6.13
C LYS A 148 12.34 -0.92 -7.31
N ILE A 149 12.84 0.32 -7.36
CA ILE A 149 12.57 1.24 -8.46
C ILE A 149 13.31 0.76 -9.71
N THR A 150 12.55 0.45 -10.76
CA THR A 150 13.11 -0.06 -12.02
C THR A 150 13.59 1.09 -12.93
N ILE A 151 12.90 2.23 -12.90
CA ILE A 151 13.22 3.40 -13.73
C ILE A 151 14.42 4.13 -13.14
N LYS A 152 15.41 4.48 -13.97
CA LYS A 152 16.58 5.24 -13.51
C LYS A 152 16.21 6.65 -13.06
N GLU A 153 15.35 7.34 -13.83
CA GLU A 153 14.90 8.70 -13.54
C GLU A 153 14.23 8.82 -12.16
N ASP A 154 13.37 7.87 -11.79
CA ASP A 154 12.73 7.85 -10.46
C ASP A 154 13.73 7.65 -9.31
N ARG A 155 14.81 6.88 -9.54
CA ARG A 155 15.90 6.71 -8.57
C ARG A 155 16.69 8.01 -8.42
N ASP A 156 17.08 8.60 -9.54
CA ASP A 156 17.81 9.88 -9.60
C ASP A 156 16.97 11.00 -8.96
N PHE A 157 15.66 11.00 -9.18
CA PHE A 157 14.71 11.90 -8.53
C PHE A 157 14.70 11.71 -7.01
N LEU A 158 14.54 10.49 -6.50
CA LEU A 158 14.56 10.24 -5.05
C LEU A 158 15.89 10.68 -4.41
N GLU A 159 17.02 10.49 -5.08
CA GLU A 159 18.32 10.99 -4.60
C GLU A 159 18.39 12.52 -4.61
N ALA A 160 17.92 13.18 -5.67
CA ALA A 160 17.89 14.63 -5.76
C ALA A 160 16.98 15.27 -4.69
N GLN A 161 15.88 14.59 -4.34
CA GLN A 161 14.97 15.00 -3.26
C GLN A 161 15.57 14.82 -1.86
N ARG A 162 16.51 13.88 -1.67
CA ARG A 162 17.22 13.68 -0.38
C ARG A 162 18.29 14.74 -0.13
N LYS A 163 18.84 15.34 -1.19
CA LYS A 163 19.86 16.40 -1.08
C LYS A 163 19.22 17.69 -0.51
N PRO A 164 20.00 18.50 0.22
CA PRO A 164 19.52 19.79 0.71
C PRO A 164 19.07 20.65 -0.47
N GLY A 165 17.91 21.31 -0.33
CA GLY A 165 17.30 22.11 -1.40
C GLY A 165 16.34 21.34 -2.32
N ARG A 166 16.25 20.01 -2.20
CA ARG A 166 15.26 19.15 -2.89
C ARG A 166 15.14 19.45 -4.38
N GLN A 167 16.23 19.17 -5.08
CA GLN A 167 16.33 19.48 -6.50
C GLN A 167 15.46 18.54 -7.32
N GLY A 168 14.94 19.05 -8.43
CA GLY A 168 14.05 18.31 -9.32
C GLY A 168 12.57 18.39 -8.90
N LYS A 169 11.71 18.18 -9.89
CA LYS A 169 10.26 18.11 -9.74
C LYS A 169 9.76 16.91 -10.54
N MET A 170 8.69 16.27 -10.09
CA MET A 170 7.97 15.26 -10.85
C MET A 170 7.53 15.88 -12.18
N GLY A 171 7.89 15.20 -13.29
CA GLY A 171 7.35 15.50 -14.61
C GLY A 171 5.89 15.04 -14.74
N GLY A 172 5.31 15.21 -15.92
CA GLY A 172 4.02 14.58 -16.24
C GLY A 172 4.11 13.06 -16.14
N MET A 173 3.03 12.41 -15.72
CA MET A 173 2.96 10.95 -15.69
C MET A 173 3.00 10.38 -17.12
N ASP A 174 3.96 9.50 -17.41
CA ASP A 174 4.01 8.76 -18.67
C ASP A 174 2.83 7.77 -18.76
N GLN A 175 1.88 8.06 -19.64
CA GLN A 175 0.65 7.26 -19.80
C GLN A 175 0.95 5.78 -20.12
N ALA A 176 1.98 5.52 -20.94
CA ALA A 176 2.41 4.16 -21.27
C ALA A 176 2.90 3.37 -20.05
N TRP A 177 3.53 4.03 -19.08
CA TRP A 177 3.93 3.42 -17.82
C TRP A 177 2.72 3.11 -16.95
N VAL A 178 1.75 4.02 -16.87
CA VAL A 178 0.50 3.82 -16.13
C VAL A 178 -0.28 2.63 -16.69
N GLU A 179 -0.40 2.49 -18.00
CA GLU A 179 -1.07 1.34 -18.64
C GLU A 179 -0.37 0.01 -18.36
N LYS A 180 0.97 0.00 -18.35
CA LYS A 180 1.74 -1.21 -18.04
C LYS A 180 1.58 -1.62 -16.58
N GLU A 181 1.61 -0.67 -15.65
CA GLU A 181 1.46 -0.94 -14.22
C GLU A 181 0.03 -1.39 -13.89
N THR A 182 -0.97 -0.70 -14.43
CA THR A 182 -2.39 -1.10 -14.26
C THR A 182 -2.66 -2.51 -14.78
N ARG A 183 -2.14 -2.88 -15.95
CA ARG A 183 -2.22 -4.27 -16.46
C ARG A 183 -1.52 -5.26 -15.54
N THR A 184 -0.39 -4.89 -14.95
CA THR A 184 0.37 -5.74 -14.02
C THR A 184 -0.39 -5.93 -12.70
N GLN A 185 -1.00 -4.87 -12.19
CA GLN A 185 -1.81 -4.91 -10.98
C GLN A 185 -3.08 -5.74 -11.18
N GLN A 186 -3.80 -5.55 -12.30
CA GLN A 186 -4.96 -6.38 -12.65
C GLN A 186 -4.63 -7.87 -12.66
N ARG A 187 -3.49 -8.27 -13.24
CA ARG A 187 -3.05 -9.67 -13.22
C ARG A 187 -2.80 -10.19 -11.80
N ARG A 188 -2.19 -9.38 -10.93
CA ARG A 188 -1.97 -9.75 -9.52
C ARG A 188 -3.28 -9.92 -8.76
N ASP A 189 -4.24 -9.03 -9.00
CA ASP A 189 -5.55 -9.09 -8.36
C ASP A 189 -6.37 -10.29 -8.87
N ASP A 190 -6.31 -10.59 -10.17
CA ASP A 190 -6.92 -11.78 -10.78
C ASP A 190 -6.30 -13.07 -10.23
N ASP A 191 -4.96 -13.15 -10.15
CA ASP A 191 -4.28 -14.33 -9.60
C ASP A 191 -4.55 -14.48 -8.09
N GLY A 192 -4.59 -13.37 -7.35
CA GLY A 192 -4.94 -13.35 -5.93
C GLY A 192 -6.38 -13.80 -5.66
N SER A 193 -7.34 -13.35 -6.50
CA SER A 193 -8.74 -13.76 -6.38
C SER A 193 -8.94 -15.23 -6.73
N ARG A 194 -8.24 -15.75 -7.75
CA ARG A 194 -8.23 -17.19 -8.07
C ARG A 194 -7.68 -18.02 -6.92
N ALA A 195 -6.54 -17.63 -6.35
CA ALA A 195 -5.95 -18.32 -5.21
C ALA A 195 -6.87 -18.30 -3.97
N ALA A 196 -7.56 -17.18 -3.72
CA ALA A 196 -8.53 -17.07 -2.63
C ALA A 196 -9.72 -18.00 -2.85
N GLN A 197 -10.29 -18.04 -4.06
CA GLN A 197 -11.40 -18.94 -4.41
C GLN A 197 -11.00 -20.42 -4.25
N GLU A 198 -9.80 -20.79 -4.70
CA GLU A 198 -9.29 -22.15 -4.53
C GLU A 198 -9.09 -22.52 -3.06
N SER A 199 -8.58 -21.60 -2.24
CA SER A 199 -8.41 -21.82 -0.80
C SER A 199 -9.74 -21.97 -0.05
N GLN A 200 -10.75 -21.17 -0.41
CA GLN A 200 -12.11 -21.29 0.13
C GLN A 200 -12.74 -22.62 -0.27
N ALA A 201 -12.67 -22.99 -1.55
CA ALA A 201 -13.20 -24.26 -2.04
C ALA A 201 -12.50 -25.48 -1.39
N PHE A 202 -11.20 -25.38 -1.10
CA PHE A 202 -10.46 -26.43 -0.38
C PHE A 202 -10.90 -26.54 1.08
N ALA A 203 -11.06 -25.40 1.77
CA ALA A 203 -11.53 -25.36 3.16
C ALA A 203 -12.96 -25.90 3.29
N GLU A 204 -13.86 -25.52 2.38
CA GLU A 204 -15.23 -26.05 2.34
C GLU A 204 -15.24 -27.58 2.14
N ARG A 205 -14.41 -28.11 1.22
CA ARG A 205 -14.29 -29.56 1.01
C ARG A 205 -13.74 -30.30 2.23
N GLN A 206 -12.79 -29.71 2.96
CA GLN A 206 -12.30 -30.29 4.22
C GLN A 206 -13.39 -30.31 5.29
N ALA A 207 -14.13 -29.21 5.46
CA ALA A 207 -15.20 -29.11 6.44
C ALA A 207 -16.34 -30.12 6.19
N THR A 208 -16.68 -30.38 4.91
CA THR A 208 -17.66 -31.41 4.56
C THR A 208 -17.18 -32.82 4.91
N VAL A 209 -15.89 -33.13 4.73
CA VAL A 209 -15.32 -34.47 5.02
C VAL A 209 -15.21 -34.74 6.53
N GLU A 210 -14.96 -33.72 7.35
CA GLU A 210 -14.92 -33.86 8.82
C GLU A 210 -16.32 -34.10 9.43
N LEU A 211 -17.37 -33.53 8.85
CA LEU A 211 -18.76 -33.78 9.26
C LEU A 211 -19.22 -35.21 8.93
N GLU A 212 -18.72 -35.79 7.84
CA GLU A 212 -19.05 -37.16 7.43
C GLU A 212 -18.26 -38.24 8.21
N SER A 213 -17.17 -37.87 8.89
CA SER A 213 -16.32 -38.80 9.66
C SER A 213 -16.81 -39.05 11.11
N SER A 214 -17.92 -38.43 11.53
CA SER A 214 -18.52 -38.66 12.86
C SER A 214 -19.69 -39.66 12.85
N THR A 215 -19.89 -40.42 11.78
CA THR A 215 -20.93 -41.47 11.74
C THR A 215 -20.37 -42.76 11.14
N SER A 216 -19.73 -43.58 11.98
CA SER A 216 -19.62 -45.02 11.70
C SER A 216 -19.47 -45.85 12.98
N SER A 217 -20.54 -46.56 13.33
CA SER A 217 -20.58 -47.87 13.99
C SER A 217 -22.04 -48.36 13.85
N SER A 218 -22.41 -49.37 13.07
CA SER A 218 -21.88 -50.74 13.02
C SER A 218 -22.02 -51.38 11.63
N SER A 219 -21.11 -52.31 11.36
CA SER A 219 -20.84 -53.18 10.19
C SER A 219 -21.80 -54.39 10.09
N PRO A 220 -21.62 -55.41 9.20
CA PRO A 220 -21.61 -55.47 7.72
C PRO A 220 -22.54 -56.59 7.15
N GLU A 221 -22.81 -56.65 5.83
CA GLU A 221 -22.93 -57.93 5.07
C GLU A 221 -22.61 -57.72 3.57
N GLU A 222 -21.88 -58.69 3.00
CA GLU A 222 -21.34 -58.77 1.62
C GLU A 222 -22.38 -59.28 0.61
N GLN A 223 -22.46 -58.75 -0.62
CA GLN A 223 -22.01 -59.29 -1.93
C GLN A 223 -23.20 -58.99 -2.89
N ASP A 224 -23.10 -58.57 -4.15
CA ASP A 224 -22.27 -59.11 -5.22
C ASP A 224 -22.16 -58.09 -6.40
N VAL A 225 -21.14 -58.28 -7.21
CA VAL A 225 -20.64 -57.42 -8.28
C VAL A 225 -21.26 -57.76 -9.65
N ILE A 226 -21.88 -56.80 -10.37
CA ILE A 226 -21.86 -56.78 -11.85
C ILE A 226 -21.76 -55.33 -12.37
N ALA A 227 -20.76 -55.14 -13.25
CA ALA A 227 -20.27 -53.88 -13.78
C ALA A 227 -21.14 -53.25 -14.88
N SER A 228 -21.07 -51.91 -14.98
CA SER A 228 -21.42 -51.14 -16.18
C SER A 228 -20.54 -49.89 -16.32
N PRO A 229 -20.36 -49.36 -17.55
CA PRO A 229 -19.07 -48.90 -18.08
C PRO A 229 -18.73 -47.43 -17.74
N PRO A 230 -17.45 -47.03 -17.87
CA PRO A 230 -17.02 -45.68 -17.51
C PRO A 230 -17.48 -44.60 -18.53
N PRO A 231 -17.74 -43.36 -18.08
CA PRO A 231 -18.03 -42.25 -18.97
C PRO A 231 -16.80 -41.81 -19.78
N LYS A 232 -17.06 -41.47 -21.04
CA LYS A 232 -16.08 -41.12 -22.08
C LYS A 232 -15.23 -39.92 -21.66
N ARG A 233 -13.90 -40.13 -21.54
CA ARG A 233 -12.91 -39.04 -21.54
C ARG A 233 -12.96 -38.27 -22.86
N SER A 234 -13.32 -36.99 -22.79
CA SER A 234 -13.11 -36.04 -23.88
C SER A 234 -11.60 -35.89 -24.14
N ARG A 235 -11.13 -36.41 -25.28
CA ARG A 235 -9.78 -36.17 -25.79
C ARG A 235 -9.71 -34.74 -26.30
N ARG A 236 -9.14 -33.82 -25.52
CA ARG A 236 -8.60 -32.57 -26.08
C ARG A 236 -7.43 -32.93 -26.99
N ALA A 237 -7.53 -32.56 -28.26
CA ALA A 237 -6.44 -32.69 -29.23
C ALA A 237 -5.20 -31.94 -28.74
N PRO A 238 -3.98 -32.50 -28.84
CA PRO A 238 -2.76 -31.76 -28.57
C PRO A 238 -2.56 -30.72 -29.67
N SER A 239 -2.58 -29.45 -29.29
CA SER A 239 -2.09 -28.36 -30.13
C SER A 239 -0.61 -28.60 -30.46
N GLN A 240 -0.28 -28.36 -31.72
CA GLN A 240 1.00 -28.64 -32.36
C GLN A 240 2.20 -28.12 -31.54
N LYS A 241 3.03 -29.05 -31.07
CA LYS A 241 4.39 -28.74 -30.59
C LYS A 241 5.19 -28.22 -31.79
N LYS A 242 5.66 -26.98 -31.69
CA LYS A 242 6.65 -26.42 -32.62
C LYS A 242 7.88 -27.31 -32.60
N SER A 243 8.17 -27.90 -33.76
CA SER A 243 9.37 -28.67 -34.05
C SER A 243 10.59 -27.76 -33.91
N TYR A 244 11.45 -28.04 -32.94
CA TYR A 244 12.79 -27.46 -32.88
C TYR A 244 13.70 -28.28 -33.83
N PRO A 245 14.45 -27.64 -34.74
CA PRO A 245 15.36 -28.37 -35.61
C PRO A 245 16.53 -28.95 -34.80
N ARG A 246 16.64 -30.28 -34.79
CA ARG A 246 17.87 -31.00 -34.43
C ARG A 246 18.95 -30.70 -35.45
N LYS A 247 19.82 -29.74 -35.19
CA LYS A 247 21.18 -29.68 -35.77
C LYS A 247 22.09 -28.91 -34.82
N PHE A 248 22.91 -29.63 -34.07
CA PHE A 248 24.28 -29.26 -33.64
C PHE A 248 24.78 -30.38 -32.71
N SER A 249 25.22 -31.49 -33.30
CA SER A 249 26.17 -32.40 -32.65
C SER A 249 27.53 -31.99 -33.19
N ALA A 250 28.19 -31.06 -32.50
CA ALA A 250 29.57 -30.73 -32.76
C ALA A 250 30.44 -31.90 -32.30
N ALA A 251 31.35 -32.29 -33.19
CA ALA A 251 32.38 -33.28 -32.99
C ALA A 251 33.46 -32.76 -32.03
N LEU A 252 33.91 -33.63 -31.13
CA LEU A 252 35.27 -33.65 -30.59
C LEU A 252 35.67 -35.14 -30.55
N ASP A 253 36.42 -35.58 -31.57
CA ASP A 253 37.84 -35.98 -31.48
C ASP A 253 38.08 -37.10 -30.44
N ARG A 254 38.20 -38.37 -30.86
CA ARG A 254 39.50 -39.06 -31.09
C ARG A 254 40.57 -38.69 -30.04
N ASN A 255 40.95 -39.62 -29.16
CA ASN A 255 42.11 -40.52 -29.37
C ASN A 255 42.38 -41.43 -28.12
N PRO A 256 43.32 -42.41 -28.17
CA PRO A 256 43.17 -43.75 -27.60
C PRO A 256 44.22 -44.09 -26.52
N HIS A 257 44.30 -45.38 -26.13
CA HIS A 257 45.22 -46.02 -25.16
C HIS A 257 44.81 -45.79 -23.69
N LYS A 258 44.67 -46.81 -22.82
CA LYS A 258 45.34 -48.10 -22.63
C LYS A 258 44.33 -49.14 -22.14
#